data_AF-A0A1V4V999-F1
#
_entry.id   AF-A0A1V4V999-F1
#
_cell.length_a   1.000
_cell.length_b   1.000
_cell.length_c   1.000
_cell.angle_alpha   90.00
_cell.angle_beta   90.00
_cell.angle_gamma   90.00
#
_symmetry.space_group_name_H-M   'P 1'
#
loop_
_entity.id
_entity.type
_entity.pdbx_description
1 polymer ?
#
loop_
_entity_poly.entity_id
_entity_poly.type
_entity_poly.pdbx_seq_one_letter_code
_entity_poly.pdbx_strand_id
1 'polypeptide(L)'
;MNRPLESLVKNHTEVFINRGYEYRLEQKISLMNEFKVDGFILFSNRSCKPKALGLYDKYNIISERTGLPGVIFEADMSDERYFNEEYIKNLFGEFFDRLEREST
;
A
#
# COMPACT_ATOMS: atom_id res chain seq x y z
N MET A 1 -22.97 -23.55 -8.11
CA MET A 1 -23.22 -22.13 -8.46
C MET A 1 -24.73 -21.88 -8.36
N ASN A 2 -25.25 -21.63 -7.16
CA ASN A 2 -26.71 -21.66 -6.95
C ASN A 2 -27.35 -20.26 -6.86
N ARG A 3 -26.53 -19.18 -6.89
CA ARG A 3 -26.97 -17.78 -6.72
C ARG A 3 -26.08 -16.82 -7.54
N PRO A 4 -26.11 -16.91 -8.89
CA PRO A 4 -25.15 -16.21 -9.73
C PRO A 4 -25.27 -14.68 -9.66
N LEU A 5 -26.49 -14.14 -9.60
CA LEU A 5 -26.71 -12.69 -9.56
C LEU A 5 -26.28 -12.09 -8.21
N GLU A 6 -26.60 -12.75 -7.10
CA GLU A 6 -26.18 -12.26 -5.79
C GLU A 6 -24.66 -12.38 -5.60
N SER A 7 -24.04 -13.43 -6.16
CA SER A 7 -22.58 -13.55 -6.17
C SER A 7 -21.93 -12.44 -6.99
N LEU A 8 -22.53 -12.07 -8.13
CA LEU A 8 -22.08 -10.95 -8.97
C LEU A 8 -22.16 -9.62 -8.22
N VAL A 9 -23.32 -9.33 -7.61
CA VAL A 9 -23.53 -8.10 -6.82
C VAL A 9 -22.51 -8.04 -5.70
N LYS A 10 -22.39 -9.12 -4.91
CA LYS A 10 -21.41 -9.18 -3.82
C LYS A 10 -20.00 -8.88 -4.32
N ASN A 11 -19.56 -9.55 -5.38
CA ASN A 11 -18.23 -9.33 -5.94
C ASN A 11 -18.00 -7.87 -6.39
N HIS A 12 -18.98 -7.24 -7.02
CA HIS A 12 -18.88 -5.85 -7.50
C HIS A 12 -18.94 -4.82 -6.36
N THR A 13 -19.78 -5.03 -5.36
CA THR A 13 -19.94 -4.07 -4.25
C THR A 13 -18.83 -4.18 -3.23
N GLU A 14 -18.24 -5.37 -3.09
CA GLU A 14 -17.23 -5.67 -2.07
C GLU A 14 -15.78 -5.43 -2.50
N VAL A 15 -15.57 -4.87 -3.69
CA VAL A 15 -14.23 -4.51 -4.17
C VAL A 15 -13.51 -3.59 -3.19
N PHE A 16 -12.19 -3.73 -3.13
CA PHE A 16 -11.32 -3.07 -2.16
C PHE A 16 -11.58 -1.57 -1.99
N ILE A 17 -11.80 -0.84 -3.09
CA ILE A 17 -12.01 0.61 -3.05
C ILE A 17 -13.34 1.04 -2.44
N ASN A 18 -14.34 0.14 -2.41
CA ASN A 18 -15.66 0.38 -1.83
C ASN A 18 -15.72 0.00 -0.34
N ARG A 19 -14.61 -0.50 0.22
CA ARG A 19 -14.52 -0.87 1.64
C ARG A 19 -14.03 0.31 2.48
N GLY A 20 -14.45 0.32 3.74
CA GLY A 20 -14.03 1.31 4.72
C GLY A 20 -12.52 1.34 4.92
N TYR A 21 -12.02 2.45 5.45
CA TYR A 21 -10.60 2.69 5.64
C TYR A 21 -9.92 1.59 6.48
N GLU A 22 -10.53 1.23 7.61
CA GLU A 22 -10.02 0.19 8.53
C GLU A 22 -9.93 -1.19 7.88
N TYR A 23 -10.98 -1.61 7.15
CA TYR A 23 -10.98 -2.89 6.45
C TYR A 23 -9.80 -3.02 5.48
N ARG A 24 -9.48 -1.93 4.77
CA ARG A 24 -8.37 -1.89 3.82
C ARG A 24 -7.00 -1.93 4.52
N LEU A 25 -6.89 -1.38 5.73
CA LEU A 25 -5.69 -1.47 6.56
C LEU A 25 -5.48 -2.89 7.06
N GLU A 26 -6.51 -3.48 7.64
CA GLU A 26 -6.48 -4.86 8.15
C GLU A 26 -6.16 -5.86 7.04
N GLN A 27 -6.73 -5.69 5.84
CA GLN A 27 -6.37 -6.52 4.69
C GLN A 27 -4.87 -6.42 4.36
N LYS A 28 -4.28 -5.21 4.37
CA LYS A 28 -2.86 -5.03 4.11
C LYS A 28 -2.01 -5.71 5.18
N ILE A 29 -2.31 -5.47 6.46
CA ILE A 29 -1.57 -6.04 7.59
C ILE A 29 -1.68 -7.57 7.59
N SER A 30 -2.86 -8.13 7.30
CA SER A 30 -3.06 -9.56 7.14
C SER A 30 -2.15 -10.14 6.05
N LEU A 31 -2.07 -9.49 4.89
CA LEU A 31 -1.18 -9.92 3.81
C LEU A 31 0.30 -9.79 4.20
N MET A 32 0.69 -8.70 4.87
CA MET A 32 2.06 -8.52 5.37
C MET A 32 2.46 -9.66 6.31
N ASN A 33 1.57 -10.06 7.22
CA ASN A 33 1.78 -11.18 8.14
C ASN A 33 1.82 -12.53 7.41
N GLU A 34 0.93 -12.75 6.43
CA GLU A 34 0.87 -13.99 5.63
C GLU A 34 2.16 -14.20 4.84
N PHE A 35 2.64 -13.14 4.18
CA PHE A 35 3.84 -13.18 3.34
C PHE A 35 5.13 -12.94 4.12
N LYS A 36 5.05 -12.65 5.43
CA LYS A 36 6.19 -12.39 6.31
C LYS A 36 7.15 -11.35 5.72
N VAL A 37 6.61 -10.20 5.37
CA VAL A 37 7.40 -9.12 4.76
C VAL A 37 8.24 -8.40 5.81
N ASP A 38 9.43 -7.94 5.44
CA ASP A 38 10.35 -7.21 6.33
C ASP A 38 10.08 -5.69 6.35
N GLY A 39 9.26 -5.19 5.43
CA GLY A 39 8.91 -3.79 5.32
C GLY A 39 7.85 -3.54 4.24
N PHE A 40 7.45 -2.28 4.08
CA PHE A 40 6.41 -1.94 3.10
C PHE A 40 6.67 -0.62 2.36
N ILE A 41 6.20 -0.57 1.11
CA ILE A 41 6.26 0.63 0.27
C ILE A 41 4.84 1.10 -0.06
N LEU A 42 4.54 2.36 0.22
CA LEU A 42 3.28 2.98 -0.14
C LEU A 42 3.47 3.98 -1.28
N PHE A 43 2.91 3.67 -2.43
CA PHE A 43 2.86 4.61 -3.54
C PHE A 43 1.80 5.70 -3.25
N SER A 44 2.14 6.98 -3.30
CA SER A 44 1.20 8.11 -3.41
C SER A 44 0.99 8.40 -4.90
N ASN A 45 -0.16 7.98 -5.46
CA ASN A 45 -0.45 8.21 -6.89
C ASN A 45 -1.26 9.50 -7.02
N ARG A 46 -0.73 10.50 -7.73
CA ARG A 46 -1.37 11.81 -7.92
C ARG A 46 -2.77 11.73 -8.52
N SER A 47 -2.96 10.90 -9.55
CA SER A 47 -4.26 10.75 -10.21
C SER A 47 -5.26 9.91 -9.40
N CYS A 48 -4.80 8.95 -8.58
CA CYS A 48 -5.69 8.06 -7.84
C CYS A 48 -5.97 8.56 -6.42
N LYS A 49 -6.90 9.51 -6.31
CA LYS A 49 -7.32 10.11 -5.03
C LYS A 49 -7.73 9.09 -3.95
N PRO A 50 -8.51 8.02 -4.23
CA PRO A 50 -8.86 7.03 -3.21
C PRO A 50 -7.65 6.33 -2.58
N LYS A 51 -6.53 6.27 -3.32
CA LYS A 51 -5.29 5.65 -2.85
C LYS A 51 -4.40 6.63 -2.09
N ALA A 52 -4.23 7.85 -2.62
CA ALA A 52 -3.41 8.90 -2.01
C ALA A 52 -4.03 9.53 -0.75
N LEU A 53 -5.37 9.63 -0.68
CA LEU A 53 -6.04 10.18 0.49
C LEU A 53 -5.84 9.26 1.71
N GLY A 54 -5.40 9.87 2.82
CA GLY A 54 -5.08 9.17 4.07
C GLY A 54 -3.87 8.23 3.95
N LEU A 55 -3.01 8.36 2.93
CA LEU A 55 -1.84 7.48 2.78
C LEU A 55 -0.84 7.63 3.92
N TYR A 56 -0.61 8.85 4.40
CA TYR A 56 0.27 9.12 5.54
C TYR A 56 -0.31 8.56 6.84
N ASP A 57 -1.62 8.66 7.04
CA ASP A 57 -2.28 8.01 8.17
C ASP A 57 -2.14 6.48 8.07
N LYS A 58 -2.23 5.90 6.87
CA LYS A 58 -2.03 4.45 6.67
C LYS A 58 -0.61 4.06 7.03
N TYR A 59 0.37 4.86 6.61
CA TYR A 59 1.78 4.64 6.95
C TYR A 59 1.97 4.56 8.46
N ASN A 60 1.48 5.57 9.19
CA ASN A 60 1.63 5.63 10.65
C ASN A 60 0.97 4.43 11.32
N ILE A 61 -0.29 4.14 10.97
CA ILE A 61 -1.04 3.03 11.58
C ILE A 61 -0.40 1.67 11.26
N ILE A 62 0.05 1.44 10.03
CA ILE A 62 0.73 0.18 9.67
C ILE A 62 2.03 0.07 10.46
N SER A 63 2.84 1.13 10.51
CA SER A 63 4.12 1.15 11.24
C SER A 63 3.90 0.86 12.73
N GLU A 64 2.93 1.53 13.36
CA GLU A 64 2.58 1.34 14.77
C GLU A 64 2.08 -0.07 15.07
N ARG A 65 1.21 -0.62 14.22
CA ARG A 65 0.60 -1.94 14.45
C ARG A 65 1.51 -3.12 14.15
N THR A 66 2.42 -2.96 13.20
CA THR A 66 3.27 -4.07 12.71
C THR A 66 4.72 -3.97 13.21
N GLY A 67 5.16 -2.78 13.61
CA GLY A 67 6.57 -2.50 13.88
C GLY A 67 7.44 -2.48 12.62
N LEU A 68 6.86 -2.70 11.44
CA LEU A 68 7.62 -2.79 10.20
C LEU A 68 8.06 -1.40 9.71
N PRO A 69 9.28 -1.27 9.20
CA PRO A 69 9.72 -0.07 8.52
C PRO A 69 8.97 0.10 7.18
N GLY A 70 8.62 1.35 6.87
CA GLY A 70 7.98 1.69 5.60
C GLY A 70 8.66 2.83 4.86
N VAL A 71 8.25 3.04 3.60
CA VAL A 71 8.55 4.27 2.86
C VAL A 71 7.37 4.68 1.96
N ILE A 72 7.22 5.99 1.74
CA ILE A 72 6.25 6.55 0.79
C ILE A 72 7.02 7.15 -0.37
N PHE A 73 6.59 6.89 -1.60
CA PHE A 73 7.06 7.62 -2.77
C PHE A 73 5.87 8.21 -3.53
N GLU A 74 6.08 9.35 -4.18
CA GLU A 74 5.05 10.01 -4.97
C GLU A 74 5.39 9.97 -6.46
N ALA A 75 4.39 9.64 -7.27
CA ALA A 75 4.46 9.68 -8.73
C ALA A 75 3.03 9.69 -9.30
N ASP A 76 2.93 9.64 -10.63
CA ASP A 76 1.69 9.31 -11.31
C ASP A 76 1.84 7.98 -12.06
N MET A 77 0.72 7.28 -12.29
CA MET A 77 0.73 6.00 -13.00
C MET A 77 0.81 6.14 -14.52
N SER A 78 0.47 7.33 -15.05
CA SER A 78 0.38 7.58 -16.50
C SER A 78 1.03 8.90 -16.92
N ASP A 79 1.48 9.72 -15.98
CA ASP A 79 2.06 11.04 -16.25
C ASP A 79 3.52 11.12 -15.81
N GLU A 80 4.42 11.01 -16.80
CA GLU A 80 5.87 11.03 -16.62
C GLU A 80 6.39 12.33 -15.99
N ARG A 81 5.64 13.44 -16.09
CA ARG A 81 6.04 14.73 -15.50
C ARG A 81 6.12 14.65 -13.97
N TYR A 82 5.46 13.66 -13.38
CA TYR A 82 5.48 13.41 -11.95
C TYR A 82 6.38 12.24 -11.55
N PHE A 83 7.15 11.68 -12.49
CA PHE A 83 8.08 10.58 -12.23
C PHE A 83 9.52 11.09 -12.22
N ASN A 84 10.17 11.02 -11.06
CA ASN A 84 11.61 11.29 -10.91
C ASN A 84 12.33 9.98 -10.57
N GLU A 85 12.95 9.39 -11.59
CA GLU A 85 13.60 8.08 -11.48
C GLU A 85 14.79 8.09 -10.51
N GLU A 86 15.63 9.12 -10.57
CA GLU A 86 16.82 9.24 -9.72
C GLU A 86 16.44 9.35 -8.24
N TYR A 87 15.46 10.21 -7.94
CA TYR A 87 14.93 10.33 -6.58
C TYR A 87 14.36 9.01 -6.06
N ILE A 88 13.54 8.32 -6.85
CA ILE A 88 12.91 7.06 -6.43
C ILE A 88 13.96 5.96 -6.22
N LYS A 89 14.98 5.87 -7.10
CA LYS A 89 16.09 4.92 -6.93
C LYS A 89 16.87 5.15 -5.65
N ASN A 90 17.23 6.40 -5.35
CA ASN A 90 17.95 6.74 -4.13
C ASN A 90 17.12 6.43 -2.88
N LEU A 91 15.83 6.82 -2.88
CA LEU A 91 14.90 6.55 -1.79
C LEU A 91 14.74 5.04 -1.51
N PHE A 92 14.64 4.23 -2.57
CA PHE A 92 14.54 2.77 -2.42
C PHE A 92 15.86 2.15 -1.99
N GLY A 93 17.00 2.62 -2.50
CA GLY A 93 18.33 2.20 -2.05
C GLY A 93 18.50 2.38 -0.54
N GLU A 94 18.25 3.59 -0.03
CA GLU A 94 18.31 3.88 1.41
C GLU A 94 17.35 3.00 2.23
N PHE A 95 16.15 2.74 1.70
CA PHE A 95 15.17 1.89 2.35
C PHE A 95 15.65 0.44 2.44
N PHE A 96 16.19 -0.13 1.36
CA PHE A 96 16.70 -1.49 1.35
C PHE A 96 17.94 -1.65 2.23
N ASP A 97 18.86 -0.67 2.22
CA ASP A 97 20.02 -0.65 3.12
C ASP A 97 19.60 -0.59 4.61
N ARG A 98 18.45 0.02 4.92
CA ARG A 98 17.87 -0.02 6.26
C ARG A 98 17.36 -1.43 6.60
N LEU A 99 16.61 -2.07 5.70
CA LEU A 99 16.09 -3.43 5.91
C LEU A 99 17.21 -4.46 6.15
N GLU A 100 18.30 -4.38 5.38
CA GLU A 100 19.45 -5.29 5.55
C GLU A 100 20.10 -5.15 6.95
N ARG A 101 20.22 -3.92 7.45
CA ARG A 101 20.78 -3.66 8.79
C ARG A 101 19.89 -4.17 9.93
N GLU A 102 18.57 -4.11 9.76
CA GLU A 102 17.61 -4.57 10.76
C GLU A 102 17.41 -6.09 10.75
N SER A 103 17.86 -6.76 9.68
CA SER A 103 17.79 -8.22 9.52
C SER A 103 18.99 -8.98 10.12
N THR A 104 20.00 -8.26 10.63
CA THR A 104 21.24 -8.80 11.23
C THR A 104 21.17 -8.75 12.76
#